data_AF-A0A951A095-F1
#
_entry.id   AF-A0A951A095-F1
#
_cell.length_a   1.000
_cell.length_b   1.000
_cell.length_c   1.000
_cell.angle_alpha   90.00
_cell.angle_beta   90.00
_cell.angle_gamma   90.00
#
_symmetry.space_group_name_H-M   'P 1'
#
loop_
_entity.id
_entity.type
_entity.pdbx_description
1 polymer ?
#
loop_
_entity_poly.entity_id
_entity_poly.type
_entity_poly.pdbx_seq_one_letter_code
_entity_poly.pdbx_strand_id
1 'polypeptide(L)'
;MPNSVSVLALRAKFVDELSEAEARTERAALDDEIVEHDLRYHQEDRPTISDADYDKLRRRFEEIEARFPSLAGEESRSRSVGAPPSEKFSKIRHRVPMLSLGNAFADDEVLEFVARVRRFLDLDAGSTPAFTAEPKIDGLSCAIRYERGKLTRAATRGDGEVGEDVTANVRTIRAIPGKLNGDVPEVLEVRGEVYLRHADFAKINERQAERGKQVFANPRNAAAGSLRQLDPAVTARRPLQFFAYGWGEVSALPASTQSGVVEAFAGFGLPTNKMMRLCR
;
A
#
# COMPACT_ATOMS: atom_id res chain seq x y z
N MET A 1 -10.55 -15.99 -35.19
CA MET A 1 -10.80 -16.44 -33.81
C MET A 1 -10.05 -17.74 -33.58
N PRO A 2 -8.94 -17.76 -32.82
CA PRO A 2 -8.35 -19.01 -32.36
C PRO A 2 -8.31 -19.12 -30.83
N ASN A 3 -8.73 -20.29 -30.35
CA ASN A 3 -8.46 -20.93 -29.06
C ASN A 3 -8.94 -20.24 -27.78
N SER A 4 -10.27 -20.22 -27.61
CA SER A 4 -10.91 -20.31 -26.29
C SER A 4 -10.80 -21.75 -25.75
N VAL A 5 -9.60 -22.25 -25.47
CA VAL A 5 -9.54 -23.13 -24.30
C VAL A 5 -10.05 -22.25 -23.18
N SER A 6 -11.25 -22.56 -22.67
CA SER A 6 -11.94 -21.69 -21.72
C SER A 6 -10.95 -21.30 -20.64
N VAL A 7 -10.68 -20.01 -20.45
CA VAL A 7 -9.75 -19.54 -19.41
C VAL A 7 -10.11 -20.16 -18.06
N LEU A 8 -11.39 -20.43 -17.83
CA LEU A 8 -11.89 -21.15 -16.65
C LEU A 8 -11.37 -22.60 -16.57
N ALA A 9 -11.25 -23.31 -17.68
CA ALA A 9 -10.68 -24.64 -17.74
C ALA A 9 -9.16 -24.64 -17.50
N LEU A 10 -8.45 -23.59 -17.93
CA LEU A 10 -7.03 -23.42 -17.59
C LEU A 10 -6.85 -23.14 -16.10
N ARG A 11 -7.70 -22.28 -15.55
CA ARG A 11 -7.71 -21.89 -14.12
C ARG A 11 -7.94 -23.04 -13.16
N ALA A 12 -8.57 -24.12 -13.63
CA ALA A 12 -8.79 -25.34 -12.87
C ALA A 12 -7.55 -26.26 -12.79
N LYS A 13 -6.55 -26.08 -13.67
CA LYS A 13 -5.30 -26.85 -13.66
C LYS A 13 -4.31 -26.30 -12.64
N PHE A 14 -3.48 -27.17 -12.09
CA PHE A 14 -2.30 -26.73 -11.33
C PHE A 14 -1.28 -26.09 -12.28
N VAL A 15 -0.53 -25.10 -11.79
CA VAL A 15 0.46 -24.38 -12.62
C VAL A 15 1.51 -25.33 -13.21
N ASP A 16 1.89 -26.38 -12.46
CA ASP A 16 2.83 -27.41 -12.91
C ASP A 16 2.31 -28.29 -14.06
N GLU A 17 1.00 -28.30 -14.29
CA GLU A 17 0.35 -29.07 -15.36
C GLU A 17 0.12 -28.26 -16.64
N LEU A 18 0.41 -26.96 -16.62
CA LEU A 18 0.24 -26.10 -17.79
C LEU A 18 1.36 -26.33 -18.80
N SER A 19 1.02 -26.39 -20.08
CA SER A 19 2.00 -26.18 -21.15
C SER A 19 2.34 -24.69 -21.28
N GLU A 20 3.48 -24.34 -21.88
CA GLU A 20 3.87 -22.92 -22.08
C GLU A 20 2.82 -22.13 -22.88
N ALA A 21 2.15 -22.78 -23.85
CA ALA A 21 1.08 -22.15 -24.63
C ALA A 21 -0.16 -21.85 -23.77
N GLU A 22 -0.57 -22.79 -22.93
CA GLU A 22 -1.68 -22.60 -21.98
C GLU A 22 -1.35 -21.55 -20.92
N ALA A 23 -0.13 -21.61 -20.36
CA ALA A 23 0.37 -20.62 -19.41
C ALA A 23 0.37 -19.21 -20.00
N ARG A 24 0.76 -19.05 -21.28
CA ARG A 24 0.71 -17.76 -21.98
C ARG A 24 -0.72 -17.24 -22.13
N THR A 25 -1.66 -18.10 -22.51
CA THR A 25 -3.08 -17.72 -22.65
C THR A 25 -3.68 -17.31 -21.30
N GLU A 26 -3.46 -18.10 -20.26
CA GLU A 26 -3.99 -17.81 -18.93
C GLU A 26 -3.35 -16.57 -18.31
N ARG A 27 -2.02 -16.43 -18.41
CA ARG A 27 -1.29 -15.24 -17.94
C ARG A 27 -1.87 -13.96 -18.55
N ALA A 28 -2.12 -13.94 -19.86
CA ALA A 28 -2.70 -12.76 -20.51
C ALA A 28 -4.09 -12.44 -19.97
N ALA A 29 -4.95 -13.44 -19.76
CA ALA A 29 -6.26 -13.24 -19.17
C ALA A 29 -6.20 -12.76 -17.71
N LEU A 30 -5.26 -13.30 -16.91
CA LEU A 30 -5.01 -12.83 -15.55
C LEU A 30 -4.52 -11.40 -15.53
N ASP A 31 -3.65 -11.00 -16.46
CA ASP A 31 -3.18 -9.62 -16.58
C ASP A 31 -4.36 -8.65 -16.77
N ASP A 32 -5.23 -8.93 -17.75
CA ASP A 32 -6.42 -8.12 -18.04
C ASP A 32 -7.37 -8.04 -16.82
N GLU A 33 -7.64 -9.17 -16.14
CA GLU A 33 -8.45 -9.20 -14.92
C GLU A 33 -7.84 -8.37 -13.80
N ILE A 34 -6.53 -8.50 -13.57
CA ILE A 34 -5.80 -7.75 -12.54
C ILE A 34 -5.86 -6.25 -12.83
N VAL A 35 -5.69 -5.82 -14.09
CA VAL A 35 -5.79 -4.40 -14.48
C VAL A 35 -7.14 -3.80 -14.10
N GLU A 36 -8.23 -4.50 -14.44
CA GLU A 36 -9.58 -4.02 -14.17
C GLU A 36 -9.85 -3.97 -12.65
N HIS A 37 -9.37 -4.96 -11.90
CA HIS A 37 -9.51 -4.96 -10.45
C HIS A 37 -8.67 -3.86 -9.79
N ASP A 38 -7.46 -3.60 -10.27
CA ASP A 38 -6.60 -2.50 -9.80
C ASP A 38 -7.28 -1.14 -10.02
N LEU A 39 -7.87 -0.92 -11.19
CA LEU A 39 -8.60 0.30 -11.51
C LEU A 39 -9.74 0.54 -10.50
N ARG A 40 -10.59 -0.47 -10.32
CA ARG A 40 -11.74 -0.41 -9.42
C ARG A 40 -11.33 -0.22 -7.96
N TYR A 41 -10.26 -0.89 -7.53
CA TYR A 41 -9.80 -0.87 -6.15
C TYR A 41 -9.03 0.43 -5.82
N HIS A 42 -8.18 0.92 -6.71
CA HIS A 42 -7.29 2.05 -6.44
C HIS A 42 -7.81 3.40 -6.96
N GLN A 43 -8.57 3.43 -8.06
CA GLN A 43 -9.05 4.69 -8.63
C GLN A 43 -10.51 4.96 -8.30
N GLU A 44 -11.36 3.94 -8.33
CA GLU A 44 -12.80 4.09 -8.10
C GLU A 44 -13.23 3.87 -6.64
N ASP A 45 -12.35 3.30 -5.81
CA ASP A 45 -12.64 2.89 -4.43
C ASP A 45 -13.87 1.95 -4.34
N ARG A 46 -14.07 1.11 -5.37
CA ARG A 46 -15.25 0.26 -5.60
C ARG A 46 -14.88 -1.13 -6.13
N PRO A 47 -14.19 -1.95 -5.32
CA PRO A 47 -13.85 -3.30 -5.75
C PRO A 47 -15.08 -4.16 -6.02
N THR A 48 -14.95 -5.08 -6.99
CA THR A 48 -15.99 -6.04 -7.36
C THR A 48 -15.70 -7.46 -6.88
N ILE A 49 -14.50 -7.71 -6.36
CA ILE A 49 -14.09 -8.98 -5.75
C ILE A 49 -13.48 -8.70 -4.37
N SER A 50 -13.36 -9.74 -3.54
CA SER A 50 -12.70 -9.63 -2.24
C SER A 50 -11.19 -9.51 -2.39
N ASP A 51 -10.51 -8.88 -1.42
CA ASP A 51 -9.04 -8.80 -1.37
C ASP A 51 -8.40 -10.20 -1.42
N ALA A 52 -9.01 -11.19 -0.76
CA ALA A 52 -8.52 -12.58 -0.78
C ALA A 52 -8.65 -13.23 -2.16
N ASP A 53 -9.69 -12.91 -2.93
CA ASP A 53 -9.83 -13.42 -4.29
C ASP A 53 -8.87 -12.71 -5.25
N TYR A 54 -8.63 -11.41 -5.04
CA TYR A 54 -7.59 -10.68 -5.76
C TYR A 54 -6.19 -11.24 -5.48
N ASP A 55 -5.86 -11.55 -4.22
CA ASP A 55 -4.58 -12.14 -3.85
C ASP A 55 -4.37 -13.51 -4.52
N LYS A 56 -5.43 -14.31 -4.69
CA LYS A 56 -5.36 -15.57 -5.46
C LYS A 56 -5.04 -15.33 -6.94
N LEU A 57 -5.61 -14.29 -7.56
CA LEU A 57 -5.30 -13.90 -8.94
C LEU A 57 -3.81 -13.58 -9.09
N ARG A 58 -3.32 -12.70 -8.20
CA ARG A 58 -1.94 -12.24 -8.18
C ARG A 58 -0.96 -13.38 -7.93
N ARG A 59 -1.23 -14.21 -6.93
CA ARG A 59 -0.41 -15.38 -6.62
C ARG A 59 -0.32 -16.33 -7.81
N ARG A 60 -1.44 -16.63 -8.46
CA ARG A 60 -1.46 -17.50 -9.64
C ARG A 60 -0.67 -16.89 -10.81
N PHE A 61 -0.80 -15.58 -11.03
CA PHE A 61 -0.01 -14.86 -12.03
C PHE A 61 1.50 -14.98 -11.75
N GLU A 62 1.91 -14.75 -10.51
CA GLU A 62 3.30 -14.84 -10.06
C GLU A 62 3.86 -16.28 -10.15
N GLU A 63 3.05 -17.29 -9.78
CA GLU A 63 3.40 -18.72 -9.92
C GLU A 63 3.65 -19.10 -11.39
N ILE A 64 2.81 -18.62 -12.32
CA ILE A 64 3.01 -18.84 -13.76
C ILE A 64 4.32 -18.21 -14.24
N GLU A 65 4.63 -16.97 -13.83
CA GLU A 65 5.90 -16.33 -14.19
C GLU A 65 7.12 -17.03 -13.62
N ALA A 66 7.05 -17.48 -12.37
CA ALA A 66 8.12 -18.22 -11.73
C ALA A 66 8.39 -19.54 -12.47
N ARG A 67 7.33 -20.24 -12.90
CA ARG A 67 7.45 -21.50 -13.63
C ARG A 67 7.92 -21.34 -15.08
N PHE A 68 7.52 -20.25 -15.74
CA PHE A 68 7.84 -19.94 -17.13
C PHE A 68 8.52 -18.56 -17.24
N PRO A 69 9.82 -18.44 -16.88
CA PRO A 69 10.51 -17.15 -16.86
C PRO A 69 10.55 -16.42 -18.21
N SER A 70 10.43 -17.15 -19.33
CA SER A 70 10.33 -16.57 -20.68
C SER A 70 9.06 -15.74 -20.90
N LEU A 71 8.02 -15.94 -20.07
CA LEU A 71 6.78 -15.18 -20.11
C LEU A 71 6.85 -13.91 -19.26
N ALA A 72 7.81 -13.80 -18.34
CA ALA A 72 8.05 -12.63 -17.51
C ALA A 72 8.80 -11.54 -18.32
N GLY A 73 8.06 -10.79 -19.15
CA GLY A 73 8.61 -9.65 -19.89
C GLY A 73 9.07 -8.52 -18.96
N GLU A 74 9.92 -7.60 -19.44
CA GLU A 74 10.46 -6.48 -18.66
C GLU A 74 9.38 -5.61 -18.01
N GLU A 75 8.22 -5.47 -18.67
CA GLU A 75 7.05 -4.71 -18.17
C GLU A 75 6.06 -5.55 -17.36
N SER A 76 6.49 -6.70 -16.82
CA SER A 76 5.58 -7.54 -16.05
C SER A 76 4.98 -6.82 -14.85
N ARG A 77 3.65 -6.94 -14.70
CA ARG A 77 2.88 -6.41 -13.57
C ARG A 77 3.13 -7.09 -12.24
N SER A 78 3.84 -8.21 -12.19
CA SER A 78 4.37 -8.70 -10.90
C SER A 78 5.26 -7.65 -10.24
N ARG A 79 5.84 -6.73 -11.04
CA ARG A 79 6.71 -5.65 -10.59
C ARG A 79 6.03 -4.27 -10.47
N SER A 80 4.78 -4.12 -10.93
CA SER A 80 4.06 -2.85 -10.87
C SER A 80 3.44 -2.61 -9.49
N VAL A 81 3.40 -1.34 -9.04
CA VAL A 81 2.84 -0.94 -7.74
C VAL A 81 1.60 -0.07 -7.96
N GLY A 82 0.49 -0.41 -7.30
CA GLY A 82 -0.71 0.42 -7.29
C GLY A 82 -1.30 0.69 -8.68
N ALA A 83 -1.89 1.89 -8.85
CA ALA A 83 -2.49 2.30 -10.11
C ALA A 83 -2.15 3.77 -10.41
N PRO A 84 -2.16 4.19 -11.69
CA PRO A 84 -1.91 5.59 -12.05
C PRO A 84 -2.85 6.55 -11.32
N PRO A 85 -2.37 7.76 -10.94
CA PRO A 85 -3.21 8.81 -10.35
C PRO A 85 -4.39 9.21 -11.23
N SER A 86 -5.51 9.57 -10.60
CA SER A 86 -6.66 10.14 -11.31
C SER A 86 -6.31 11.49 -11.95
N GLU A 87 -6.98 11.85 -13.05
CA GLU A 87 -6.92 13.19 -13.64
C GLU A 87 -7.59 14.27 -12.77
N LYS A 88 -8.37 13.86 -11.76
CA LYS A 88 -9.12 14.77 -10.88
C LYS A 88 -8.24 15.57 -9.93
N PHE A 89 -7.04 15.07 -9.62
CA PHE A 89 -6.09 15.70 -8.70
C PHE A 89 -4.83 16.12 -9.44
N SER A 90 -4.20 17.20 -8.98
CA SER A 90 -2.83 17.51 -9.42
C SER A 90 -1.89 16.37 -9.03
N LYS A 91 -0.87 16.13 -9.86
CA LYS A 91 0.05 15.00 -9.67
C LYS A 91 1.29 15.45 -8.90
N ILE A 92 1.76 14.62 -7.96
CA ILE A 92 3.03 14.80 -7.26
C ILE A 92 3.91 13.59 -7.56
N ARG A 93 5.09 13.84 -8.15
CA ARG A 93 6.14 12.82 -8.26
C ARG A 93 6.86 12.68 -6.93
N HIS A 94 6.93 11.46 -6.42
CA HIS A 94 7.66 11.13 -5.20
C HIS A 94 9.17 11.24 -5.44
N ARG A 95 9.89 11.85 -4.50
CA ARG A 95 11.37 12.02 -4.61
C ARG A 95 12.11 10.70 -4.46
N VAL A 96 11.57 9.84 -3.59
CA VAL A 96 11.96 8.44 -3.44
C VAL A 96 10.73 7.62 -3.83
N PRO A 97 10.82 6.54 -4.62
CA PRO A 97 9.65 5.73 -4.94
C PRO A 97 8.95 5.16 -3.70
N MET A 98 7.63 5.06 -3.71
CA MET A 98 6.81 4.36 -2.73
C MET A 98 6.55 2.93 -3.21
N LEU A 99 7.19 1.95 -2.58
CA LEU A 99 7.13 0.55 -3.00
C LEU A 99 5.97 -0.22 -2.35
N SER A 100 5.74 -1.43 -2.84
CA SER A 100 4.92 -2.44 -2.16
C SER A 100 5.80 -3.38 -1.31
N LEU A 101 5.15 -4.25 -0.54
CA LEU A 101 5.80 -5.31 0.22
C LEU A 101 5.48 -6.67 -0.40
N GLY A 102 6.41 -7.61 -0.28
CA GLY A 102 6.11 -9.03 -0.50
C GLY A 102 5.22 -9.56 0.64
N ASN A 103 4.40 -10.56 0.33
CA ASN A 103 3.49 -11.19 1.29
C ASN A 103 4.04 -12.54 1.78
N ALA A 104 3.66 -12.92 2.99
CA ALA A 104 3.83 -14.26 3.53
C ALA A 104 2.53 -14.66 4.26
N PHE A 105 2.05 -15.87 4.00
CA PHE A 105 0.78 -16.39 4.52
C PHE A 105 0.94 -17.59 5.46
N ALA A 106 2.16 -18.13 5.57
CA ALA A 106 2.51 -19.25 6.44
C ALA A 106 3.83 -19.00 7.18
N ASP A 107 4.01 -19.64 8.33
CA ASP A 107 5.21 -19.49 9.17
C ASP A 107 6.49 -19.87 8.41
N ASP A 108 6.43 -20.93 7.60
CA ASP A 108 7.58 -21.36 6.79
C ASP A 108 8.03 -20.30 5.78
N GLU A 109 7.10 -19.56 5.16
CA GLU A 109 7.42 -18.46 4.23
C GLU A 109 8.15 -17.31 4.95
N VAL A 110 7.80 -17.06 6.22
CA VAL A 110 8.50 -16.08 7.07
C VAL A 110 9.90 -16.58 7.44
N LEU A 111 10.05 -17.86 7.79
CA LEU A 111 11.36 -18.47 8.06
C LEU A 111 12.28 -18.41 6.84
N GLU A 112 11.74 -18.65 5.64
CA GLU A 112 12.48 -18.49 4.39
C GLU A 112 12.91 -17.05 4.14
N PHE A 113 12.04 -16.06 4.42
CA PHE A 113 12.40 -14.65 4.35
C PHE A 113 13.56 -14.33 5.30
N VAL A 114 13.51 -14.78 6.55
CA VAL A 114 14.60 -14.59 7.52
C VAL A 114 15.89 -15.23 7.03
N ALA A 115 15.82 -16.44 6.45
CA ALA A 115 16.97 -17.10 5.86
C ALA A 115 17.57 -16.34 4.67
N ARG A 116 16.73 -15.73 3.80
CA ARG A 116 17.19 -14.85 2.71
C ARG A 116 17.90 -13.61 3.24
N VAL A 117 17.36 -12.97 4.29
CA VAL A 117 17.99 -11.79 4.92
C VAL A 117 19.36 -12.14 5.51
N ARG A 118 19.48 -13.27 6.22
CA ARG A 118 20.77 -13.74 6.76
C ARG A 118 21.83 -13.93 5.68
N ARG A 119 21.46 -14.59 4.57
CA ARG A 119 22.37 -14.79 3.42
C ARG A 119 22.76 -13.47 2.76
N PHE A 120 21.81 -12.54 2.60
CA PHE A 120 22.08 -11.24 1.98
C PHE A 120 23.03 -10.38 2.81
N LEU A 121 22.89 -10.42 4.13
CA LEU A 121 23.73 -9.66 5.06
C LEU A 121 25.03 -10.38 5.45
N ASP A 122 25.28 -11.57 4.89
CA ASP A 122 26.44 -12.43 5.21
C ASP A 122 26.60 -12.66 6.74
N LEU A 123 25.48 -12.97 7.40
CA LEU A 123 25.46 -13.19 8.85
C LEU A 123 25.84 -14.62 9.21
N ASP A 124 26.70 -14.76 10.23
CA ASP A 124 27.07 -16.06 10.81
C ASP A 124 25.83 -16.83 11.31
N ALA A 125 25.93 -18.17 11.33
CA ALA A 125 24.86 -19.05 11.77
C ALA A 125 24.37 -18.79 13.22
N GLY A 126 25.23 -18.20 14.07
CA GLY A 126 24.88 -17.80 15.45
C GLY A 126 24.27 -16.40 15.59
N SER A 127 24.22 -15.62 14.50
CA SER A 127 23.71 -14.25 14.51
C SER A 127 22.21 -14.21 14.20
N THR A 128 21.44 -13.55 15.07
CA THR A 128 20.02 -13.29 14.83
C THR A 128 19.84 -11.83 14.37
N PRO A 129 19.43 -11.60 13.11
CA PRO A 129 19.09 -10.25 12.68
C PRO A 129 17.89 -9.72 13.50
N ALA A 130 17.98 -8.47 13.93
CA ALA A 130 16.88 -7.82 14.62
C ALA A 130 15.83 -7.33 13.60
N PHE A 131 14.56 -7.59 13.88
CA PHE A 131 13.43 -7.15 13.04
C PHE A 131 12.52 -6.20 13.80
N THR A 132 12.01 -5.17 13.12
CA THR A 132 10.90 -4.37 13.65
C THR A 132 9.60 -4.95 13.08
N ALA A 133 8.70 -5.40 13.96
CA ALA A 133 7.40 -5.94 13.60
C ALA A 133 6.30 -4.93 13.96
N GLU A 134 5.35 -4.72 13.04
CA GLU A 134 4.28 -3.73 13.17
C GLU A 134 2.96 -4.30 12.62
N PRO A 135 1.79 -3.93 13.19
CA PRO A 135 0.53 -4.23 12.54
C PRO A 135 0.43 -3.52 11.19
N LYS A 136 0.16 -4.30 10.13
CA LYS A 136 -0.15 -3.75 8.80
C LYS A 136 -1.53 -3.09 8.84
N ILE A 137 -1.54 -1.76 8.77
CA ILE A 137 -2.78 -0.97 8.77
C ILE A 137 -3.45 -1.09 7.42
N ASP A 138 -4.75 -1.39 7.41
CA ASP A 138 -5.53 -1.43 6.18
C ASP A 138 -6.17 -0.05 5.90
N GLY A 139 -5.51 0.72 5.03
CA GLY A 139 -5.92 2.07 4.67
C GLY A 139 -5.34 2.52 3.34
N LEU A 140 -5.14 3.84 3.21
CA LEU A 140 -4.52 4.44 2.04
C LEU A 140 -3.16 5.03 2.42
N SER A 141 -2.10 4.51 1.81
CA SER A 141 -0.75 5.02 2.03
C SER A 141 -0.62 6.46 1.55
N CYS A 142 0.02 7.28 2.39
CA CYS A 142 0.19 8.70 2.19
C CYS A 142 1.62 9.13 2.56
N ALA A 143 2.22 9.94 1.69
CA ALA A 143 3.49 10.61 1.92
C ALA A 143 3.23 12.08 2.27
N ILE A 144 3.81 12.56 3.38
CA ILE A 144 3.63 13.91 3.90
C ILE A 144 4.98 14.57 4.03
N ARG A 145 5.21 15.61 3.23
CA ARG A 145 6.44 16.37 3.23
C ARG A 145 6.37 17.54 4.21
N TYR A 146 7.37 17.60 5.08
CA TYR A 146 7.67 18.72 5.95
C TYR A 146 8.96 19.40 5.51
N GLU A 147 8.95 20.72 5.45
CA GLU A 147 10.16 21.52 5.27
C GLU A 147 10.33 22.47 6.45
N ARG A 148 11.48 22.39 7.12
CA ARG A 148 11.76 23.08 8.40
C ARG A 148 10.62 22.87 9.39
N GLY A 149 10.13 21.63 9.46
CA GLY A 149 9.03 21.20 10.33
C GLY A 149 7.63 21.63 9.92
N LYS A 150 7.42 22.33 8.80
CA LYS A 150 6.07 22.76 8.36
C LYS A 150 5.55 21.86 7.23
N LEU A 151 4.29 21.42 7.31
CA LEU A 151 3.67 20.60 6.28
C LEU A 151 3.52 21.42 4.97
N THR A 152 4.31 21.06 3.96
CA THR A 152 4.30 21.74 2.66
C THR A 152 3.47 21.01 1.63
N ARG A 153 3.53 19.67 1.59
CA ARG A 153 2.82 18.83 0.61
C ARG A 153 2.40 17.49 1.20
N ALA A 154 1.35 16.90 0.66
CA ALA A 154 1.00 15.51 0.89
C ALA A 154 0.48 14.84 -0.38
N ALA A 155 0.84 13.58 -0.58
CA ALA A 155 0.48 12.80 -1.75
C ALA A 155 -0.03 11.41 -1.38
N THR A 156 -0.96 10.88 -2.17
CA THR A 156 -1.28 9.44 -2.14
C THR A 156 -0.12 8.63 -2.73
N ARG A 157 -0.12 7.31 -2.55
CA ARG A 157 0.89 6.44 -3.20
C ARG A 157 0.82 6.52 -4.73
N GLY A 158 -0.38 6.44 -5.30
CA GLY A 158 -0.60 6.25 -6.73
C GLY A 158 0.10 4.98 -7.24
N ASP A 159 0.89 5.13 -8.30
CA ASP A 159 1.65 4.04 -8.93
C ASP A 159 3.02 3.78 -8.27
N GLY A 160 3.30 4.47 -7.16
CA GLY A 160 4.57 4.40 -6.45
C GLY A 160 5.59 5.43 -6.90
N GLU A 161 5.51 5.93 -8.13
CA GLU A 161 6.34 7.05 -8.60
C GLU A 161 5.60 8.38 -8.53
N VAL A 162 4.32 8.38 -8.85
CA VAL A 162 3.47 9.55 -8.93
C VAL A 162 2.18 9.29 -8.15
N GLY A 163 1.87 10.21 -7.24
CA GLY A 163 0.65 10.24 -6.45
C GLY A 163 -0.26 11.41 -6.80
N GLU A 164 -1.42 11.45 -6.15
CA GLU A 164 -2.37 12.56 -6.19
C GLU A 164 -2.05 13.57 -5.08
N ASP A 165 -2.05 14.87 -5.39
CA ASP A 165 -1.92 15.94 -4.40
C ASP A 165 -3.18 15.99 -3.52
N VAL A 166 -3.00 15.59 -2.27
CA VAL A 166 -4.05 15.58 -1.24
C VAL A 166 -3.68 16.51 -0.07
N THR A 167 -2.81 17.50 -0.32
CA THR A 167 -2.28 18.40 0.72
C THR A 167 -3.40 19.10 1.50
N ALA A 168 -4.40 19.64 0.80
CA ALA A 168 -5.52 20.33 1.44
C ALA A 168 -6.36 19.38 2.29
N ASN A 169 -6.58 18.16 1.83
CA ASN A 169 -7.34 17.11 2.50
C ASN A 169 -6.62 16.61 3.75
N VAL A 170 -5.33 16.33 3.64
CA VAL A 170 -4.47 15.90 4.76
C VAL A 170 -4.43 16.95 5.87
N ARG A 171 -4.40 18.25 5.53
CA ARG A 171 -4.48 19.35 6.52
C ARG A 171 -5.77 19.35 7.35
N THR A 172 -6.83 18.66 6.91
CA THR A 172 -8.08 18.55 7.67
C THR A 172 -8.06 17.40 8.69
N ILE A 173 -7.09 16.50 8.61
CA ILE A 173 -6.97 15.34 9.50
C ILE A 173 -6.32 15.79 10.80
N ARG A 174 -7.11 15.86 11.88
CA ARG A 174 -6.65 16.37 13.18
C ARG A 174 -5.43 15.65 13.76
N ALA A 175 -5.26 14.37 13.44
CA ALA A 175 -4.15 13.57 13.93
C ALA A 175 -2.81 13.95 13.26
N ILE A 176 -2.83 14.70 12.15
CA ILE A 176 -1.63 15.08 11.41
C ILE A 176 -1.26 16.53 11.77
N PRO A 177 -0.10 16.76 12.42
CA PRO A 177 0.30 18.09 12.81
C PRO A 177 0.68 18.94 11.59
N GLY A 178 0.20 20.19 11.52
CA GLY A 178 0.64 21.13 10.49
C GLY A 178 2.08 21.63 10.68
N LYS A 179 2.60 21.50 11.91
CA LYS A 179 3.98 21.80 12.29
C LYS A 179 4.49 20.74 13.27
N LEU A 180 5.67 20.18 12.99
CA LEU A 180 6.35 19.23 13.85
C LEU A 180 7.02 19.91 15.05
N ASN A 181 7.19 19.14 16.13
CA ASN A 181 7.84 19.58 17.36
C ASN A 181 9.32 19.16 17.41
N GLY A 182 10.12 19.89 18.18
CA GLY A 182 11.52 19.53 18.45
C GLY A 182 12.49 19.90 17.32
N ASP A 183 13.66 19.26 17.36
CA ASP A 183 14.70 19.39 16.34
C ASP A 183 14.40 18.42 15.19
N VAL A 184 13.96 18.98 14.06
CA VAL A 184 13.49 18.23 12.90
C VAL A 184 14.41 18.46 11.71
N PRO A 185 14.63 17.45 10.85
CA PRO A 185 15.39 17.64 9.62
C PRO A 185 14.82 18.78 8.76
N GLU A 186 15.68 19.48 8.02
CA GLU A 186 15.27 20.54 7.10
C GLU A 186 14.25 20.03 6.08
N VAL A 187 14.44 18.80 5.60
CA VAL A 187 13.48 18.07 4.76
C VAL A 187 13.17 16.74 5.43
N LEU A 188 11.88 16.46 5.62
CA LEU A 188 11.40 15.17 6.08
C LEU A 188 10.11 14.79 5.34
N GLU A 189 10.15 13.74 4.52
CA GLU A 189 8.95 13.07 4.02
C GLU A 189 8.59 11.91 4.95
N VAL A 190 7.48 12.05 5.68
CA VAL A 190 6.91 11.00 6.52
C VAL A 190 5.95 10.16 5.70
N ARG A 191 6.08 8.85 5.75
CA ARG A 191 5.16 7.89 5.13
C ARG A 191 4.35 7.18 6.18
N GLY A 192 3.07 7.02 5.90
CA GLY A 192 2.13 6.42 6.82
C GLY A 192 0.84 5.99 6.13
N GLU A 193 -0.08 5.47 6.93
CA GLU A 193 -1.38 5.01 6.45
C GLU A 193 -2.48 5.94 6.96
N VAL A 194 -3.30 6.47 6.04
CA VAL A 194 -4.57 7.12 6.38
C VAL A 194 -5.64 6.06 6.48
N TYR A 195 -6.36 5.98 7.60
CA TYR A 195 -7.31 4.90 7.86
C TYR A 195 -8.58 5.37 8.58
N LEU A 196 -9.57 4.47 8.65
CA LEU A 196 -10.77 4.63 9.47
C LEU A 196 -10.83 3.51 10.50
N ARG A 197 -11.23 3.86 11.73
CA ARG A 197 -11.53 2.84 12.74
C ARG A 197 -12.80 2.09 12.35
N HIS A 198 -12.92 0.83 12.76
CA HIS A 198 -14.09 0.00 12.41
C HIS A 198 -15.43 0.65 12.83
N ALA A 199 -15.50 1.25 14.02
CA ALA A 199 -16.73 1.90 14.49
C ALA A 199 -17.10 3.13 13.65
N ASP A 200 -16.11 3.86 13.16
CA ASP A 200 -16.31 5.04 12.32
C ASP A 200 -16.73 4.67 10.91
N PHE A 201 -16.11 3.61 10.36
CA PHE A 201 -16.52 3.00 9.10
C PHE A 201 -17.98 2.54 9.14
N ALA A 202 -18.38 1.82 10.19
CA ALA A 202 -19.76 1.35 10.35
C ALA A 202 -20.77 2.53 10.31
N LYS A 203 -20.48 3.62 11.05
CA LYS A 203 -21.30 4.84 11.05
C LYS A 203 -21.36 5.53 9.69
N ILE A 204 -20.27 5.50 8.91
CA ILE A 204 -20.26 6.06 7.55
C ILE A 204 -21.20 5.26 6.66
N ASN A 205 -21.12 3.93 6.70
CA ASN A 205 -21.97 3.06 5.88
C ASN A 205 -23.45 3.15 6.28
N GLU A 206 -23.76 3.24 7.57
CA GLU A 206 -25.12 3.46 8.06
C GLU A 206 -25.73 4.74 7.45
N ARG A 207 -25.01 5.87 7.54
CA ARG A 207 -25.45 7.15 6.94
C ARG A 207 -25.57 7.11 5.41
N GLN A 208 -24.75 6.30 4.73
CA GLN A 208 -24.84 6.12 3.28
C GLN A 208 -26.10 5.35 2.93
N ALA A 209 -26.38 4.25 3.65
CA ALA A 209 -27.58 3.44 3.47
C ALA A 209 -28.87 4.24 3.73
N GLU A 210 -28.93 5.02 4.81
CA GLU A 210 -30.05 5.93 5.12
C GLU A 210 -30.36 6.91 3.99
N ARG A 211 -29.34 7.29 3.21
CA ARG A 211 -29.45 8.25 2.11
C ARG A 211 -29.62 7.57 0.75
N GLY A 212 -29.82 6.25 0.71
CA GLY A 212 -29.88 5.46 -0.53
C GLY A 212 -28.60 5.53 -1.36
N LYS A 213 -27.47 5.88 -0.73
CA LYS A 213 -26.17 5.94 -1.39
C LYS A 213 -25.46 4.60 -1.26
N GLN A 214 -24.57 4.34 -2.21
CA GLN A 214 -23.72 3.16 -2.16
C GLN A 214 -22.84 3.16 -0.89
N VAL A 215 -22.80 2.01 -0.24
CA VAL A 215 -21.94 1.73 0.92
C VAL A 215 -20.54 1.32 0.45
N PHE A 216 -19.55 1.57 1.30
CA PHE A 216 -18.18 1.15 1.05
C PHE A 216 -17.99 -0.34 1.39
N ALA A 217 -17.18 -1.03 0.60
CA ALA A 217 -16.92 -2.46 0.77
C ALA A 217 -16.13 -2.77 2.06
N ASN A 218 -15.14 -1.94 2.39
CA ASN A 218 -14.27 -2.14 3.55
C ASN A 218 -13.75 -0.78 4.08
N PRO A 219 -13.14 -0.74 5.28
CA PRO A 219 -12.59 0.49 5.86
C PRO A 219 -11.57 1.21 4.98
N ARG A 220 -10.76 0.45 4.24
CA ARG A 220 -9.77 0.98 3.30
C ARG A 220 -10.40 1.83 2.21
N ASN A 221 -11.37 1.30 1.47
CA ASN A 221 -12.07 2.01 0.41
C ASN A 221 -12.81 3.23 0.96
N ALA A 222 -13.40 3.10 2.15
CA ALA A 222 -14.00 4.22 2.84
C ALA A 222 -12.99 5.32 3.19
N ALA A 223 -11.78 4.96 3.62
CA ALA A 223 -10.70 5.91 3.93
C ALA A 223 -10.17 6.58 2.66
N ALA A 224 -9.92 5.80 1.60
CA ALA A 224 -9.45 6.30 0.31
C ALA A 224 -10.46 7.27 -0.31
N GLY A 225 -11.72 6.87 -0.43
CA GLY A 225 -12.78 7.74 -0.93
C GLY A 225 -13.03 8.95 -0.02
N SER A 226 -12.85 8.81 1.30
CA SER A 226 -12.97 9.94 2.23
C SER A 226 -11.82 10.95 2.09
N LEU A 227 -10.60 10.51 1.80
CA LEU A 227 -9.44 11.37 1.60
C LEU A 227 -9.48 12.05 0.23
N ARG A 228 -9.87 11.31 -0.81
CA ARG A 228 -9.82 11.73 -2.22
C ARG A 228 -11.07 12.52 -2.63
N GLN A 229 -11.44 13.52 -1.82
CA GLN A 229 -12.54 14.45 -2.11
C GLN A 229 -11.98 15.75 -2.71
N LEU A 230 -12.60 16.24 -3.79
CA LEU A 230 -12.21 17.51 -4.40
C LEU A 230 -12.43 18.70 -3.47
N ASP A 231 -13.47 18.64 -2.64
CA ASP A 231 -13.71 19.60 -1.56
C ASP A 231 -13.15 19.05 -0.23
N PRO A 232 -12.06 19.64 0.30
CA PRO A 232 -11.48 19.23 1.58
C PRO A 232 -12.45 19.36 2.76
N ALA A 233 -13.49 20.19 2.68
CA ALA A 233 -14.50 20.30 3.73
C ALA A 233 -15.31 19.01 3.88
N VAL A 234 -15.40 18.18 2.83
CA VAL A 234 -15.98 16.84 2.92
C VAL A 234 -15.06 15.92 3.71
N THR A 235 -13.75 15.93 3.42
CA THR A 235 -12.72 15.19 4.15
C THR A 235 -12.70 15.56 5.63
N ALA A 236 -12.81 16.85 5.95
CA ALA A 236 -12.82 17.36 7.33
C ALA A 236 -13.94 16.79 8.20
N ARG A 237 -15.04 16.34 7.58
CA ARG A 237 -16.19 15.72 8.26
C ARG A 237 -16.02 14.21 8.47
N ARG A 238 -14.97 13.61 7.88
CA ARG A 238 -14.65 12.19 8.01
C ARG A 238 -13.66 12.02 9.17
N PRO A 239 -13.88 11.04 10.07
CA PRO A 239 -13.01 10.80 11.22
C PRO A 239 -11.73 10.04 10.82
N LEU A 240 -11.06 10.50 9.75
CA LEU A 240 -9.80 9.92 9.29
C LEU A 240 -8.74 9.98 10.39
N GLN A 241 -7.94 8.93 10.46
CA GLN A 241 -6.80 8.79 11.36
C GLN A 241 -5.53 8.60 10.52
N PHE A 242 -4.38 8.65 11.17
CA PHE A 242 -3.08 8.43 10.55
C PHE A 242 -2.16 7.64 11.48
N PHE A 243 -1.29 6.82 10.92
CA PHE A 243 -0.12 6.29 11.60
C PHE A 243 1.12 6.45 10.72
N ALA A 244 2.15 7.12 11.25
CA ALA A 244 3.47 7.17 10.63
C ALA A 244 4.23 5.86 10.89
N TYR A 245 4.86 5.32 9.84
CA TYR A 245 5.64 4.08 9.93
C TYR A 245 6.94 4.12 9.12
N GLY A 246 7.17 5.11 8.27
CA GLY A 246 8.36 5.15 7.41
C GLY A 246 8.67 6.54 6.86
N TRP A 247 9.62 6.61 5.94
CA TRP A 247 10.05 7.87 5.33
C TRP A 247 10.37 7.72 3.84
N GLY A 248 10.41 8.87 3.16
CA GLY A 248 10.98 9.02 1.82
C GLY A 248 12.24 9.86 1.86
N GLU A 249 12.25 11.00 1.16
CA GLU A 249 13.38 11.94 1.22
C GLU A 249 13.55 12.51 2.64
N VAL A 250 14.78 12.49 3.15
CA VAL A 250 15.14 13.04 4.45
C VAL A 250 16.53 13.67 4.39
N SER A 251 16.68 14.89 4.91
CA SER A 251 17.97 15.59 4.86
C SER A 251 18.98 15.05 5.89
N ALA A 252 18.50 14.55 7.02
CA ALA A 252 19.29 13.88 8.04
C ALA A 252 18.41 12.87 8.78
N LEU A 253 18.81 11.61 8.84
CA LEU A 253 18.05 10.60 9.56
C LEU A 253 18.14 10.85 11.07
N PRO A 254 17.00 10.85 11.80
CA PRO A 254 17.01 11.10 13.24
C PRO A 254 17.53 9.90 14.05
N ALA A 255 17.60 8.71 13.45
CA ALA A 255 18.15 7.50 14.05
C ALA A 255 18.65 6.53 12.98
N SER A 256 19.46 5.54 13.39
CA SER A 256 20.03 4.51 12.52
C SER A 256 19.18 3.24 12.39
N THR A 257 18.02 3.18 13.05
CA THR A 257 17.14 2.00 13.06
C THR A 257 15.71 2.39 12.74
N GLN A 258 14.95 1.47 12.12
CA GLN A 258 13.52 1.64 11.84
C GLN A 258 12.74 2.08 13.09
N SER A 259 12.90 1.34 14.20
CA SER A 259 12.22 1.66 15.45
C SER A 259 12.63 3.02 16.01
N GLY A 260 13.91 3.39 15.92
CA GLY A 260 14.38 4.71 16.38
C GLY A 260 13.83 5.87 15.54
N VAL A 261 13.67 5.68 14.22
CA VAL A 261 13.09 6.71 13.36
C VAL A 261 11.60 6.90 13.66
N VAL A 262 10.85 5.81 13.85
CA VAL A 262 9.43 5.90 14.22
C VAL A 262 9.25 6.44 15.64
N GLU A 263 10.16 6.15 16.57
CA GLU A 263 10.19 6.80 17.88
C GLU A 263 10.42 8.32 17.76
N ALA A 264 11.33 8.75 16.88
CA ALA A 264 11.52 10.17 16.59
C ALA A 264 10.25 10.82 16.01
N PHE A 265 9.50 10.13 15.12
CA PHE A 265 8.22 10.63 14.64
C PHE A 265 7.23 10.88 15.78
N ALA A 266 7.16 9.98 16.76
CA ALA A 266 6.33 10.18 17.95
C ALA A 266 6.78 11.42 18.73
N GLY A 267 8.09 11.61 18.90
CA GLY A 267 8.67 12.82 19.51
C GLY A 267 8.34 14.11 18.75
N PHE A 268 8.23 14.04 17.43
CA PHE A 268 7.81 15.17 16.57
C PHE A 268 6.31 15.47 16.64
N GLY A 269 5.52 14.64 17.34
CA GLY A 269 4.07 14.79 17.51
C GLY A 269 3.24 14.04 16.47
N LEU A 270 3.84 13.15 15.68
CA LEU A 270 3.11 12.29 14.75
C LEU A 270 2.54 11.07 15.48
N PRO A 271 1.33 10.60 15.11
CA PRO A 271 0.78 9.38 15.66
C PRO A 271 1.54 8.16 15.13
N THR A 272 1.98 7.29 16.03
CA THR A 272 2.65 6.01 15.70
C THR A 272 1.93 4.84 16.36
N ASN A 273 2.08 3.64 15.80
CA ASN A 273 1.42 2.47 16.33
C ASN A 273 2.19 1.88 17.52
N LYS A 274 1.58 1.93 18.71
CA LYS A 274 2.18 1.43 19.96
C LYS A 274 2.41 -0.09 19.99
N MET A 275 1.88 -0.83 19.01
CA MET A 275 2.11 -2.27 18.85
C MET A 275 3.39 -2.60 18.08
N MET A 276 4.11 -1.60 17.56
CA MET A 276 5.45 -1.81 17.01
C MET A 276 6.36 -2.46 18.06
N ARG A 277 7.09 -3.50 17.67
CA ARG A 277 8.03 -4.23 18.54
C ARG A 277 9.34 -4.51 17.82
N LEU A 278 10.43 -4.48 18.59
CA LEU A 278 11.72 -4.97 18.16
C LEU A 278 11.85 -6.46 18.56
N CYS A 279 12.03 -7.33 17.59
CA CYS A 279 12.24 -8.77 17.74
C CYS A 279 13.74 -9.06 17.58
N ARG A 280 14.31 -9.83 18.50
CA ARG A 280 15.74 -10.21 18.54
C ARG A 280 15.86 -11.67 18.92
#